data_AF-A0AAW0S6N0-F1
#
_entry.id   AF-A0AAW0S6N0-F1
#
_cell.length_a   1.000
_cell.length_b   1.000
_cell.length_c   1.000
_cell.angle_alpha   90.00
_cell.angle_beta   90.00
_cell.angle_gamma   90.00
#
_symmetry.space_group_name_H-M   'P 1'
#
loop_
_entity.id
_entity.type
_entity.pdbx_description
1 polymer ?
#
loop_
_entity_poly.entity_id
_entity_poly.type
_entity_poly.pdbx_seq_one_letter_code
_entity_poly.pdbx_strand_id
1 'polypeptide(L)'
;MAAAQTLRVPPSTRWASFDGWDYNGMKERLQGLLAKVDKSVLVRHAELIKGQKVTMSQPFSAGQYWVCFEMIAEDGCLVIARVRLPRHPDTPPTVSEGDEL
;
A
#
# COMPACT_ATOMS: atom_id res chain seq x y z
N MET A 1 -8.70 31.39 12.99
CA MET A 1 -8.80 31.28 11.52
C MET A 1 -8.54 29.82 11.18
N ALA A 2 -9.60 29.02 10.98
CA ALA A 2 -9.45 27.63 10.56
C ALA A 2 -8.98 27.64 9.09
N ALA A 3 -7.80 27.08 8.83
CA ALA A 3 -7.31 26.91 7.48
C ALA A 3 -8.32 26.06 6.71
N ALA A 4 -8.74 26.52 5.53
CA ALA A 4 -9.58 25.76 4.64
C ALA A 4 -8.92 24.39 4.42
N GLN A 5 -9.60 23.33 4.84
CA GLN A 5 -9.17 21.97 4.56
C GLN A 5 -9.34 21.74 3.07
N THR A 6 -8.31 22.07 2.30
CA THR A 6 -8.20 21.58 0.92
C THR A 6 -8.26 20.07 1.01
N LEU A 7 -9.24 19.47 0.32
CA LEU A 7 -9.25 18.04 0.04
C LEU A 7 -7.92 17.71 -0.64
N ARG A 8 -6.94 17.26 0.15
CA ARG A 8 -5.60 16.95 -0.33
C ARG A 8 -5.71 15.66 -1.11
N VAL A 9 -5.66 15.78 -2.43
CA VAL A 9 -5.57 14.63 -3.31
C VAL A 9 -4.28 13.88 -2.96
N PRO A 10 -4.36 12.58 -2.60
CA PRO A 10 -3.18 11.81 -2.24
C PRO A 10 -2.14 11.84 -3.37
N PRO A 11 -0.85 12.15 -3.12
CA PRO A 11 0.20 12.08 -4.14
C PRO A 11 0.23 10.73 -4.88
N SER A 12 -0.14 9.65 -4.19
CA SER A 12 -0.30 8.31 -4.76
C SER A 12 -1.32 8.21 -5.90
N THR A 13 -2.23 9.16 -6.06
CA THR A 13 -3.17 9.19 -7.21
C THR A 13 -2.49 9.30 -8.56
N ARG A 14 -1.22 9.75 -8.60
CA ARG A 14 -0.40 9.79 -9.82
C ARG A 14 0.26 8.45 -10.14
N TRP A 15 0.21 7.50 -9.21
CA TRP A 15 0.77 6.17 -9.43
C TRP A 15 -0.34 5.37 -10.08
N ALA A 16 -0.18 5.08 -11.38
CA ALA A 16 -1.09 4.21 -12.10
C ALA A 16 -1.03 2.83 -11.44
N SER A 17 -1.97 2.60 -10.54
CA SER A 17 -2.08 1.34 -9.82
C SER A 17 -2.28 0.25 -10.87
N PHE A 18 -1.41 -0.76 -10.85
CA PHE A 18 -1.47 -1.97 -11.67
C PHE A 18 -1.04 -1.88 -13.14
N ASP A 19 -0.76 -0.70 -13.70
CA ASP A 19 -0.21 -0.63 -15.06
C ASP A 19 1.18 -1.28 -15.09
N GLY A 20 1.36 -2.29 -15.94
CA GLY A 20 2.59 -3.10 -16.04
C GLY A 20 2.66 -4.34 -15.15
N TRP A 21 1.59 -4.71 -14.44
CA TRP A 21 1.54 -5.87 -13.53
C TRP A 21 1.00 -7.17 -14.15
N ASP A 22 0.83 -7.21 -15.46
CA ASP A 22 0.24 -8.36 -16.19
C ASP A 22 1.27 -9.45 -16.55
N TYR A 23 2.37 -9.53 -15.80
CA TYR A 23 3.33 -10.62 -15.95
C TYR A 23 2.88 -11.81 -15.10
N ASN A 24 2.67 -12.96 -15.74
CA ASN A 24 2.52 -14.26 -15.09
C ASN A 24 1.42 -14.31 -14.00
N GLY A 25 0.28 -13.67 -14.23
CA GLY A 25 -0.86 -13.68 -13.30
C GLY A 25 -0.66 -12.89 -11.99
N MET A 26 0.36 -12.04 -11.91
CA MET A 26 0.66 -11.25 -10.70
C MET A 26 -0.43 -10.24 -10.36
N LYS A 27 -1.12 -9.70 -11.37
CA LYS A 27 -2.23 -8.78 -11.19
C LYS A 27 -3.38 -9.43 -10.40
N GLU A 28 -3.83 -10.62 -10.80
CA GLU A 28 -4.93 -11.36 -10.17
C GLU A 28 -4.54 -11.78 -8.75
N ARG A 29 -3.30 -12.21 -8.54
CA ARG A 29 -2.78 -12.56 -7.22
C ARG A 29 -2.76 -11.34 -6.30
N LEU A 30 -2.32 -10.19 -6.80
CA LEU A 30 -2.33 -8.94 -6.03
C LEU A 30 -3.76 -8.54 -5.67
N GLN A 31 -4.69 -8.57 -6.63
CA GLN A 31 -6.10 -8.26 -6.38
C GLN A 31 -6.72 -9.21 -5.35
N GLY A 32 -6.44 -10.52 -5.46
CA GLY A 32 -6.89 -11.52 -4.49
C GLY A 32 -6.31 -11.33 -3.09
N LEU A 33 -5.07 -10.88 -2.98
CA LEU A 33 -4.47 -10.54 -1.69
C LEU A 33 -5.03 -9.23 -1.13
N LEU A 34 -5.19 -8.20 -1.96
CA LEU A 34 -5.77 -6.92 -1.55
C LEU A 34 -7.18 -7.06 -1.00
N ALA A 35 -7.92 -8.09 -1.41
CA ALA A 35 -9.22 -8.45 -0.85
C ALA A 35 -9.13 -9.14 0.52
N LYS A 36 -8.00 -9.81 0.83
CA LYS A 36 -7.77 -10.55 2.08
C LYS A 36 -7.04 -9.73 3.15
N VAL A 37 -6.26 -8.72 2.75
CA VAL A 37 -5.53 -7.86 3.69
C VAL A 37 -6.51 -7.10 4.57
N ASP A 38 -6.35 -7.24 5.88
CA ASP A 38 -7.08 -6.43 6.84
C ASP A 38 -6.51 -4.99 6.88
N LYS A 39 -7.08 -4.15 6.03
CA LYS A 39 -6.71 -2.72 5.93
C LYS A 39 -7.02 -1.94 7.21
N SER A 40 -7.95 -2.43 8.04
CA SER A 40 -8.33 -1.75 9.28
C SER A 40 -7.18 -1.72 10.30
N VAL A 41 -6.36 -2.77 10.32
CA VAL A 41 -5.16 -2.84 11.17
C VAL A 41 -4.12 -1.82 10.73
N LEU A 42 -3.93 -1.62 9.42
CA LEU A 42 -3.00 -0.62 8.88
C LEU A 42 -3.46 0.80 9.25
N VAL A 43 -4.75 1.09 9.07
CA VAL A 43 -5.34 2.38 9.45
C VAL A 43 -5.17 2.60 10.96
N ARG A 44 -5.56 1.64 11.79
CA ARG A 44 -5.43 1.75 13.25
C ARG A 44 -3.98 1.99 13.68
N HIS A 45 -3.02 1.31 13.07
CA HIS A 45 -1.61 1.50 13.37
C HIS A 45 -1.14 2.92 13.02
N ALA A 46 -1.53 3.43 11.85
CA ALA A 46 -1.23 4.80 11.46
C ALA A 46 -1.90 5.84 12.36
N GLU A 47 -3.16 5.61 12.77
CA GLU A 47 -3.85 6.47 13.74
C GLU A 47 -3.13 6.51 15.08
N LEU A 48 -2.60 5.38 15.56
CA LEU A 48 -1.81 5.32 16.81
C LEU A 48 -0.48 6.06 16.69
N ILE A 49 0.23 5.93 15.57
CA ILE A 49 1.49 6.66 15.32
C ILE A 49 1.25 8.17 15.26
N LYS A 50 0.17 8.59 14.60
CA LYS A 50 -0.14 10.00 14.37
C LYS A 50 -0.91 10.65 15.52
N GLY A 51 -1.60 9.88 16.36
CA GLY A 51 -2.56 10.38 17.33
C GLY A 51 -3.77 11.07 16.68
N GLN A 52 -4.02 10.79 15.40
CA GLN A 52 -5.01 11.48 14.57
C GLN A 52 -5.74 10.48 13.69
N LYS A 53 -6.95 10.83 13.25
CA LYS A 53 -7.62 10.07 12.20
C LYS A 53 -6.86 10.18 10.88
N VAL A 54 -6.88 9.08 10.13
CA VAL A 54 -6.26 9.02 8.81
C VAL A 54 -7.25 8.51 7.77
N THR A 55 -7.09 8.99 6.55
CA THR A 55 -7.79 8.47 5.37
C THR A 55 -6.81 7.71 4.51
N MET A 56 -7.22 6.56 3.97
CA MET A 56 -6.33 5.69 3.19
C MET A 56 -6.64 5.80 1.69
N SER A 57 -5.59 5.87 0.87
CA SER A 57 -5.67 5.86 -0.59
C SER A 57 -6.10 4.50 -1.13
N GLN A 58 -6.37 4.44 -2.44
CA GLN A 58 -6.33 3.16 -3.15
C GLN A 58 -4.90 2.58 -3.08
N PRO A 59 -4.76 1.24 -3.04
CA PRO A 59 -3.45 0.60 -3.08
C PRO A 59 -2.75 0.87 -4.41
N PHE A 60 -1.43 0.96 -4.35
CA PHE A 60 -0.60 1.14 -5.53
C PHE A 60 0.63 0.24 -5.49
N SER A 61 1.15 -0.08 -6.67
CA SER A 61 2.36 -0.87 -6.84
C SER A 61 3.58 -0.19 -6.22
N ALA A 62 4.46 -0.96 -5.58
CA ALA A 62 5.76 -0.48 -5.14
C ALA A 62 6.90 -1.44 -5.53
N GLY A 63 6.81 -2.02 -6.73
CA GLY A 63 7.76 -3.02 -7.22
C GLY A 63 7.29 -4.47 -7.02
N GLN A 64 8.12 -5.43 -7.43
CA GLN A 64 7.78 -6.86 -7.41
C GLN A 64 7.47 -7.30 -5.98
N TYR A 65 6.31 -7.96 -5.79
CA TYR A 65 5.85 -8.44 -4.48
C TYR A 65 5.57 -7.35 -3.44
N TRP A 66 5.45 -6.08 -3.81
CA TRP A 66 5.15 -5.01 -2.86
C TRP A 66 3.93 -4.20 -3.26
N VAL A 67 3.07 -3.95 -2.29
CA VAL A 67 1.97 -3.01 -2.41
C VAL A 67 2.07 -1.94 -1.34
N CYS A 68 1.77 -0.71 -1.71
CA CYS A 68 1.76 0.42 -0.81
C CYS A 68 0.36 0.98 -0.61
N PHE A 69 0.15 1.53 0.57
CA PHE A 69 -1.03 2.31 0.96
C PHE A 69 -0.55 3.64 1.51
N GLU A 70 -1.09 4.73 0.97
CA GLU A 70 -0.85 6.07 1.51
C GLU A 70 -1.98 6.41 2.47
N MET A 71 -1.63 6.92 3.64
CA MET A 71 -2.57 7.37 4.67
C MET A 71 -2.30 8.84 4.98
N ILE A 72 -3.36 9.65 4.92
CA ILE A 72 -3.31 11.10 5.12
C ILE A 72 -3.97 11.42 6.45
N ALA A 73 -3.20 12.01 7.38
CA ALA A 73 -3.72 12.48 8.65
C ALA A 73 -4.39 13.86 8.51
N GLU A 74 -5.10 14.31 9.55
CA GLU A 74 -5.84 15.59 9.56
C GLU A 74 -4.94 16.83 9.39
N ASP A 75 -3.70 16.76 9.89
CA ASP A 75 -2.66 17.77 9.67
C ASP A 75 -2.07 17.74 8.24
N GLY A 76 -2.49 16.75 7.46
CA GLY A 76 -2.05 16.45 6.11
C GLY A 76 -0.62 15.93 6.01
N CYS A 77 -0.04 15.45 7.10
CA CYS A 77 1.11 14.56 7.07
C CYS A 77 0.72 13.20 6.49
N LEU A 78 1.73 12.50 5.96
CA LEU A 78 1.55 11.23 5.27
C LEU A 78 2.22 10.09 6.02
N VAL A 79 1.58 8.93 6.01
CA VAL A 79 2.16 7.64 6.40
C VAL A 79 2.04 6.71 5.20
N ILE A 80 3.14 6.09 4.78
CA ILE A 80 3.14 5.08 3.72
C ILE A 80 3.34 3.70 4.36
N ALA A 81 2.32 2.85 4.26
CA ALA A 81 2.45 1.45 4.63
C ALA A 81 2.86 0.65 3.40
N ARG A 82 4.00 -0.03 3.47
CA ARG A 82 4.51 -0.94 2.44
C ARG A 82 4.35 -2.37 2.92
N VAL A 83 3.56 -3.17 2.19
CA VAL A 83 3.20 -4.55 2.54
C VAL A 83 3.77 -5.49 1.51
N ARG A 84 4.48 -6.53 1.97
CA ARG A 84 5.03 -7.58 1.11
C ARG A 84 3.96 -8.62 0.81
N LEU A 85 3.86 -9.02 -0.45
CA LEU A 85 3.07 -10.16 -0.88
C LEU A 85 3.78 -11.46 -0.44
N PRO A 86 3.03 -12.49 -0.03
CA PRO A 86 3.57 -13.83 0.11
C PRO A 86 4.25 -14.27 -1.19
N ARG A 87 5.33 -15.04 -1.04
CA ARG A 87 6.05 -15.64 -2.18
C ARG A 87 5.12 -16.48 -3.04
N HIS A 88 5.47 -16.66 -4.32
CA HIS A 88 4.77 -17.62 -5.16
C HIS A 88 4.89 -19.01 -4.50
N PRO A 89 3.81 -19.83 -4.45
CA PRO A 89 3.90 -21.20 -3.95
C PRO A 89 5.01 -22.00 -4.65
N ASP A 90 5.23 -21.70 -5.94
CA ASP A 90 6.27 -22.32 -6.78
C ASP A 90 7.63 -21.60 -6.70
N THR A 91 7.79 -20.55 -5.88
CA THR A 91 9.11 -19.92 -5.65
C THR A 91 10.00 -20.95 -4.94
N PRO A 92 11.16 -21.33 -5.51
CA PRO A 92 12.07 -22.26 -4.87
C PRO A 92 12.46 -21.74 -3.48
N PRO A 93 12.51 -22.59 -2.43
CA PRO A 93 12.91 -22.18 -1.08
C PRO A 93 14.32 -21.57 -1.02
N THR A 94 15.14 -21.81 -2.05
CA THR A 94 16.52 -21.35 -2.18
C THR A 94 16.67 -19.89 -2.56
N VAL A 95 15.59 -19.21 -2.99
CA VAL A 95 15.62 -17.76 -3.25
C VAL A 95 15.62 -17.05 -1.90
N SER A 96 16.70 -16.35 -1.55
CA SER A 96 16.81 -15.65 -0.28
C SER A 96 16.08 -14.31 -0.33
N GLU A 97 15.74 -13.72 0.83
CA GLU A 97 15.14 -12.38 0.84
C GLU A 97 16.07 -11.31 0.24
N GLY A 98 17.39 -11.55 0.25
CA GLY A 98 18.40 -10.68 -0.33
C GLY A 98 18.47 -10.72 -1.86
N ASP A 99 17.92 -11.76 -2.49
CA ASP A 99 17.82 -11.87 -3.95
C ASP A 99 16.58 -11.13 -4.51
N GLU A 100 15.71 -10.65 -3.63
CA GLU A 100 14.41 -10.02 -3.94
C GLU A 100 14.37 -8.51 -3.58
N LEU A 101 15.53 -7.90 -3.30
CA LEU A 101 15.73 -6.49 -2.95
C LEU A 101 16.13 -5.62 -4.14
#